data_AF-A0A0B7MZS7-F1
#
_entry.id   AF-A0A0B7MZS7-F1
#
_cell.length_a   1.000
_cell.length_b   1.000
_cell.length_c   1.000
_cell.angle_alpha   90.00
_cell.angle_beta   90.00
_cell.angle_gamma   90.00
#
_symmetry.space_group_name_H-M   'P 1'
#
loop_
_entity.id
_entity.type
_entity.pdbx_description
1 polymer ?
#
loop_
_entity_poly.entity_id
_entity_poly.type
_entity_poly.pdbx_seq_one_letter_code
_entity_poly.pdbx_strand_id
1 'polypeptide(L)'
;MMKPLESLFDIYAVYIQHPVISKWLTIALFVSLFLNTYLFNIAKQQPKIVVEKVIEKVEVPVQEPAKRERIASPPVAKVNKKSHHHHHHQQQQQKQRHNHHRHSDIVRPLDDVFSLIGTPEVLTDEEIISIVQSGKMAAYALEKVLGDFERAVHIRRALVSRDSITKSLEGSLLPVKNYHYDKVMGACCENVIGYMPIPVGVAGPLNIDGDLIHIPMATTEGCLVASAARGCKAINAGGGATTIVIADGMTRGPCIEFPDILRAADCKRWIEQEGEKVVTEAFNSTSRFARVRKLKVALAGCLMYIRFSTTTGDAMGMNMISKGCEKALSKIGERYPDMQIISLSGNYCTDKKPAAVNWIEGRGKSVVAEAVIPGSVVEKVLKTTVSALVELNISKNLVGSAMAGSVGGFNAHAANILTAIYLATGQDPAQNVESSNCITLMKAVNNDMDLNISCTMPCIEVGTIGGGTILPPQQAMLDFLGVRGPHPTEPGANARRLARIICAAVMAGELSLCAALAAGHLVKAHMAHNRNTTSSAAPVPVIASVVQASTPPATPVESQDPIPGSCIKS
;
A
#
# COMPACT_ATOMS: atom_id res chain seq x y z
N MET A 1 -20.74 -20.13 32.27
CA MET A 1 -19.40 -19.52 32.09
C MET A 1 -18.96 -18.68 33.31
N MET A 2 -19.47 -18.94 34.54
CA MET A 2 -19.19 -18.11 35.74
C MET A 2 -18.14 -18.69 36.72
N LYS A 3 -17.85 -20.00 36.64
CA LYS A 3 -16.93 -20.67 37.58
C LYS A 3 -15.47 -20.16 37.61
N PRO A 4 -14.85 -19.67 36.52
CA PRO A 4 -13.47 -19.20 36.56
C PRO A 4 -13.29 -17.89 37.35
N LEU A 5 -14.32 -17.04 37.37
CA LEU A 5 -14.26 -15.71 37.97
C LEU A 5 -14.42 -15.78 39.49
N GLU A 6 -15.32 -16.66 39.99
CA GLU A 6 -15.49 -16.92 41.42
C GLU A 6 -14.21 -17.49 42.04
N SER A 7 -13.58 -18.48 41.39
CA SER A 7 -12.31 -19.02 41.86
C SER A 7 -11.19 -17.98 41.92
N LEU A 8 -11.21 -16.98 41.04
CA LEU A 8 -10.20 -15.92 41.02
C LEU A 8 -10.44 -14.91 42.16
N PHE A 9 -11.69 -14.62 42.49
CA PHE A 9 -12.06 -13.78 43.63
C PHE A 9 -11.78 -14.46 44.97
N ASP A 10 -11.99 -15.77 45.08
CA ASP A 10 -11.67 -16.52 46.31
C ASP A 10 -10.16 -16.56 46.56
N ILE A 11 -9.37 -16.80 45.51
CA ILE A 11 -7.90 -16.74 45.59
C ILE A 11 -7.45 -15.33 45.99
N TYR A 12 -8.03 -14.30 45.39
CA TYR A 12 -7.74 -12.90 45.72
C TYR A 12 -8.08 -12.56 47.18
N ALA A 13 -9.22 -13.05 47.69
CA ALA A 13 -9.65 -12.86 49.07
C ALA A 13 -8.68 -13.50 50.08
N VAL A 14 -8.10 -14.65 49.76
CA VAL A 14 -7.08 -15.30 50.61
C VAL A 14 -5.79 -14.48 50.63
N TYR A 15 -5.33 -13.99 49.48
CA TYR A 15 -4.07 -13.25 49.40
C TYR A 15 -4.12 -11.85 50.03
N ILE A 16 -5.28 -11.17 49.99
CA ILE A 16 -5.43 -9.84 50.58
C ILE A 16 -5.51 -9.88 52.12
N GLN A 17 -5.92 -11.02 52.69
CA GLN A 17 -5.95 -11.24 54.14
C GLN A 17 -4.59 -11.67 54.70
N HIS A 18 -3.64 -12.07 53.85
CA HIS A 18 -2.30 -12.47 54.31
C HIS A 18 -1.47 -11.24 54.72
N PRO A 19 -0.98 -11.17 55.98
CA PRO A 19 -0.45 -9.93 56.59
C PRO A 19 0.83 -9.40 55.94
N VAL A 20 1.56 -10.25 55.20
CA VAL A 20 2.75 -9.88 54.45
C VAL A 20 2.43 -9.52 53.00
N ILE A 21 1.56 -10.30 52.35
CA ILE A 21 1.29 -10.17 50.90
C ILE A 21 0.44 -8.93 50.64
N SER A 22 -0.52 -8.65 51.53
CA SER A 22 -1.33 -7.43 51.51
C SER A 22 -0.48 -6.15 51.57
N LYS A 23 0.59 -6.15 52.37
CA LYS A 23 1.52 -5.01 52.46
C LYS A 23 2.31 -4.81 51.16
N TRP A 24 2.82 -5.89 50.56
CA TRP A 24 3.53 -5.83 49.29
C TRP A 24 2.61 -5.43 48.12
N LEU A 25 1.37 -5.92 48.08
CA LEU A 25 0.35 -5.50 47.11
C LEU A 25 0.04 -4.00 47.26
N THR A 26 -0.07 -3.51 48.48
CA THR A 26 -0.30 -2.07 48.75
C THR A 26 0.87 -1.23 48.27
N ILE A 27 2.12 -1.63 48.55
CA ILE A 27 3.32 -0.93 48.08
C ILE A 27 3.38 -0.93 46.53
N ALA A 28 3.14 -2.08 45.90
CA ALA A 28 3.11 -2.19 44.44
C ALA A 28 2.04 -1.30 43.80
N LEU A 29 0.86 -1.21 44.43
CA LEU A 29 -0.22 -0.32 43.99
C LEU A 29 0.18 1.16 44.11
N PHE A 30 0.82 1.56 45.21
CA PHE A 30 1.33 2.93 45.39
C PHE A 30 2.41 3.28 44.36
N VAL A 31 3.35 2.36 44.11
CA VAL A 31 4.39 2.55 43.08
C VAL A 31 3.74 2.68 41.69
N SER A 32 2.77 1.82 41.37
CA SER A 32 2.05 1.87 40.10
C SER A 32 1.26 3.17 39.92
N LEU A 33 0.52 3.62 40.95
CA LEU A 33 -0.21 4.88 40.93
C LEU A 33 0.74 6.07 40.77
N PHE A 34 1.87 6.07 41.48
CA PHE A 34 2.88 7.10 41.35
C PHE A 34 3.50 7.13 39.95
N LEU A 35 3.90 5.98 39.41
CA LEU A 35 4.52 5.89 38.08
C LEU A 35 3.54 6.33 36.98
N ASN A 36 2.27 5.89 37.06
CA ASN A 36 1.25 6.29 36.10
C ASN A 36 0.92 7.78 36.19
N THR A 37 0.84 8.34 37.40
CA THR A 37 0.62 9.79 37.60
C THR A 37 1.81 10.60 37.08
N TYR A 38 3.03 10.13 37.31
CA TYR A 38 4.26 10.75 36.82
C TYR A 38 4.35 10.71 35.29
N LEU A 39 4.12 9.56 34.67
CA LEU A 39 4.09 9.40 33.21
C LEU A 39 2.98 10.22 32.57
N PHE A 40 1.80 10.30 33.20
CA PHE A 40 0.70 11.14 32.75
C PHE A 40 1.05 12.65 32.80
N ASN A 41 1.74 13.09 33.84
CA ASN A 41 2.23 14.47 33.93
C ASN A 41 3.32 14.79 32.90
N ILE A 42 4.23 13.86 32.61
CA ILE A 42 5.21 14.01 31.51
C ILE A 42 4.49 14.10 30.16
N ALA A 43 3.51 13.24 29.91
CA ALA A 43 2.73 13.26 28.67
C ALA A 43 1.96 14.59 28.49
N LYS A 44 1.50 15.23 29.59
CA LYS A 44 0.89 16.57 29.57
C LYS A 44 1.87 17.71 29.28
N GLN A 45 3.16 17.54 29.58
CA GLN A 45 4.17 18.60 29.35
C GLN A 45 4.70 18.60 27.90
N GLN A 46 4.75 17.45 27.22
CA GLN A 46 5.17 17.37 25.82
C GLN A 46 4.37 18.26 24.84
N PRO A 47 3.02 18.38 24.91
CA PRO A 47 2.28 19.25 23.99
C PRO A 47 2.56 20.74 24.21
N LYS A 48 2.86 21.20 25.43
CA LYS A 48 3.18 22.62 25.69
C LYS A 48 4.53 23.04 25.12
N ILE A 49 5.56 22.19 25.27
CA ILE A 49 6.93 22.47 24.80
C ILE A 49 7.00 22.48 23.26
N VAL A 50 6.19 21.65 22.60
CA VAL A 50 6.10 21.64 21.13
C VAL A 50 5.39 22.88 20.60
N VAL A 51 4.35 23.37 21.29
CA VAL A 51 3.61 24.58 20.88
C VAL A 51 4.45 25.85 21.07
N GLU A 52 5.20 25.98 22.17
CA GLU A 52 6.06 27.15 22.42
C GLU A 52 7.21 27.27 21.41
N LYS A 53 7.85 26.14 21.04
CA LYS A 53 8.93 26.11 20.02
C LYS A 53 8.46 26.35 18.58
N VAL A 54 7.16 26.16 18.30
CA VAL A 54 6.58 26.45 16.99
C VAL A 54 6.23 27.94 16.87
N ILE A 55 5.84 28.60 17.97
CA ILE A 55 5.50 30.03 17.98
C ILE A 55 6.75 30.90 17.81
N GLU A 56 7.90 30.52 18.41
CA GLU A 56 9.16 31.26 18.26
C GLU A 56 9.79 31.21 16.86
N LYS A 57 9.39 30.27 15.99
CA LYS A 57 9.98 30.09 14.65
C LYS A 57 9.19 30.71 13.50
N VAL A 58 8.06 31.37 13.79
CA VAL A 58 7.21 32.02 12.78
C VAL A 58 7.16 33.53 13.02
N GLU A 59 8.33 34.20 12.97
CA GLU A 59 8.39 35.63 12.65
C GLU A 59 8.92 35.77 11.22
N VAL A 60 8.04 36.20 10.31
CA VAL A 60 8.36 36.47 8.91
C VAL A 60 8.86 37.92 8.79
N PRO A 61 10.00 38.21 8.12
CA PRO A 61 10.43 39.58 7.90
C PRO A 61 9.52 40.27 6.87
N VAL A 62 9.03 41.46 7.22
CA VAL A 62 8.30 42.37 6.34
C VAL A 62 9.28 42.96 5.32
N GLN A 63 9.07 42.71 4.02
CA GLN A 63 9.72 43.46 2.94
C GLN A 63 8.79 44.57 2.43
N GLU A 64 9.31 45.80 2.40
CA GLU A 64 8.65 46.98 1.81
C GLU A 64 8.53 46.86 0.27
N PRO A 65 7.49 47.46 -0.35
CA PRO A 65 7.27 47.37 -1.78
C PRO A 65 8.18 48.31 -2.60
N ALA A 66 8.80 47.74 -3.64
CA ALA A 66 9.68 48.44 -4.58
C ALA A 66 8.96 49.50 -5.43
N LYS A 67 9.63 50.64 -5.64
CA LYS A 67 9.23 51.71 -6.57
C LYS A 67 9.27 51.24 -8.02
N ARG A 68 8.24 51.65 -8.76
CA ARG A 68 7.97 51.38 -10.17
C ARG A 68 8.69 52.41 -11.06
N GLU A 69 9.54 51.96 -11.98
CA GLU A 69 9.91 52.77 -13.15
C GLU A 69 9.42 52.10 -14.45
N ARG A 70 8.91 52.93 -15.35
CA ARG A 70 8.30 52.57 -16.64
C ARG A 70 9.39 52.51 -17.70
N ILE A 71 9.45 51.46 -18.51
CA ILE A 71 10.06 51.51 -19.84
C ILE A 71 9.17 50.74 -20.84
N ALA A 72 9.01 51.35 -22.01
CA ALA A 72 8.09 51.03 -23.09
C ALA A 72 8.43 49.77 -23.89
N SER A 73 7.44 49.27 -24.63
CA SER A 73 7.55 48.25 -25.70
C SER A 73 7.50 48.91 -27.09
N PRO A 74 7.70 48.20 -28.22
CA PRO A 74 8.64 47.12 -28.60
C PRO A 74 9.40 47.49 -29.92
N PRO A 75 10.10 46.57 -30.64
CA PRO A 75 9.39 45.90 -31.75
C PRO A 75 9.81 44.45 -32.06
N VAL A 76 8.96 43.84 -32.88
CA VAL A 76 8.92 42.48 -33.44
C VAL A 76 10.10 42.16 -34.38
N ALA A 77 10.69 40.96 -34.30
CA ALA A 77 11.34 40.30 -35.45
C ALA A 77 11.48 38.76 -35.33
N LYS A 78 10.80 38.09 -36.26
CA LYS A 78 11.20 36.91 -37.07
C LYS A 78 11.54 35.57 -36.41
N VAL A 79 10.65 34.63 -36.73
CA VAL A 79 10.82 33.17 -36.77
C VAL A 79 12.10 32.76 -37.52
N ASN A 80 12.88 31.86 -36.95
CA ASN A 80 13.73 30.97 -37.74
C ASN A 80 13.90 29.60 -37.08
N LYS A 81 13.65 28.56 -37.88
CA LYS A 81 13.85 27.14 -37.56
C LYS A 81 15.34 26.81 -37.52
N LYS A 82 15.78 26.07 -36.49
CA LYS A 82 16.98 25.17 -36.46
C LYS A 82 16.96 24.44 -35.10
N SER A 83 16.54 23.18 -35.04
CA SER A 83 17.29 21.94 -35.31
C SER A 83 17.68 21.24 -34.01
N HIS A 84 17.06 20.08 -33.78
CA HIS A 84 17.36 19.09 -32.74
C HIS A 84 18.86 18.73 -32.71
N HIS A 85 19.62 19.19 -31.70
CA HIS A 85 20.93 18.61 -31.36
C HIS A 85 21.48 19.08 -29.99
N HIS A 86 20.66 19.11 -28.94
CA HIS A 86 21.14 19.49 -27.58
C HIS A 86 20.82 18.51 -26.44
N HIS A 87 20.24 17.34 -26.71
CA HIS A 87 19.98 16.34 -25.67
C HIS A 87 20.94 15.14 -25.64
N HIS A 88 21.86 15.01 -26.60
CA HIS A 88 22.86 13.93 -26.56
C HIS A 88 24.14 14.25 -25.76
N HIS A 89 24.46 15.53 -25.53
CA HIS A 89 25.69 15.90 -24.82
C HIS A 89 25.60 15.84 -23.28
N GLN A 90 24.41 15.98 -22.69
CA GLN A 90 24.25 15.85 -21.22
C GLN A 90 24.30 14.39 -20.73
N GLN A 91 23.90 13.42 -21.56
CA GLN A 91 24.02 11.99 -21.20
C GLN A 91 25.44 11.43 -21.37
N GLN A 92 26.28 12.03 -22.23
CA GLN A 92 27.67 11.61 -22.37
C GLN A 92 28.59 12.17 -21.26
N GLN A 93 28.27 13.35 -20.69
CA GLN A 93 29.04 13.91 -19.57
C GLN A 93 28.75 13.21 -18.22
N GLN A 94 27.57 12.62 -18.03
CA GLN A 94 27.29 11.80 -16.84
C GLN A 94 27.93 10.41 -16.90
N LYS A 95 28.17 9.84 -18.08
CA LYS A 95 28.81 8.51 -18.23
C LYS A 95 30.31 8.48 -17.96
N GLN A 96 30.99 9.63 -17.88
CA GLN A 96 32.45 9.70 -17.67
C GLN A 96 32.89 9.98 -16.21
N ARG A 97 31.96 10.16 -15.26
CA ARG A 97 32.29 10.36 -13.83
C ARG A 97 32.28 9.07 -12.98
N HIS A 98 32.16 7.91 -13.60
CA HIS A 98 32.06 6.61 -12.91
C HIS A 98 33.39 5.85 -12.83
N ASN A 99 34.52 6.55 -12.64
CA ASN A 99 35.81 5.89 -12.44
C ASN A 99 36.53 6.40 -11.19
N HIS A 100 36.72 5.46 -10.26
CA HIS A 100 37.68 5.45 -9.15
C HIS A 100 37.43 6.49 -8.03
N HIS A 101 36.55 6.15 -7.10
CA HIS A 101 36.78 6.59 -5.72
C HIS A 101 38.01 5.80 -5.21
N ARG A 102 39.08 6.52 -4.89
CA ARG A 102 40.31 5.95 -4.34
C ARG A 102 39.98 5.24 -3.02
N HIS A 103 40.12 3.92 -3.00
CA HIS A 103 40.32 3.17 -1.75
C HIS A 103 41.70 3.52 -1.21
N SER A 104 41.81 4.66 -0.53
CA SER A 104 42.83 4.87 0.49
C SER A 104 42.28 4.24 1.76
N ASP A 105 42.86 3.14 2.22
CA ASP A 105 42.50 2.50 3.50
C ASP A 105 42.84 3.39 4.72
N ILE A 106 43.51 4.52 4.48
CA ILE A 106 43.84 5.50 5.50
C ILE A 106 42.67 6.47 5.65
N VAL A 107 41.92 6.32 6.75
CA VAL A 107 40.90 7.27 7.19
C VAL A 107 41.60 8.44 7.91
N ARG A 108 41.45 9.67 7.41
CA ARG A 108 41.99 10.87 8.07
C ARG A 108 41.34 11.11 9.45
N PRO A 109 42.00 11.87 10.35
CA PRO A 109 41.41 12.25 11.64
C PRO A 109 40.03 12.91 11.48
N LEU A 110 39.11 12.58 12.38
CA LEU A 110 37.70 12.97 12.29
C LEU A 110 37.47 14.49 12.15
N ASP A 111 38.31 15.31 12.78
CA ASP A 111 38.22 16.77 12.69
C ASP A 111 38.61 17.29 11.30
N ASP A 112 39.67 16.74 10.71
CA ASP A 112 40.11 17.06 9.35
C ASP A 112 39.05 16.65 8.34
N VAL A 113 38.50 15.44 8.48
CA VAL A 113 37.43 14.94 7.61
C VAL A 113 36.19 15.82 7.72
N PHE A 114 35.78 16.18 8.95
CA PHE A 114 34.59 17.00 9.17
C PHE A 114 34.74 18.41 8.58
N SER A 115 35.95 18.97 8.59
CA SER A 115 36.21 20.27 7.96
C SER A 115 35.97 20.28 6.44
N LEU A 116 36.10 19.11 5.81
CA LEU A 116 35.93 18.90 4.37
C LEU A 116 34.50 18.50 3.96
N ILE A 117 33.54 18.53 4.89
CA ILE A 117 32.16 18.11 4.62
C ILE A 117 31.46 18.94 3.53
N GLY A 118 31.94 20.18 3.31
CA GLY A 118 31.45 21.06 2.23
C GLY A 118 31.92 20.65 0.82
N THR A 119 32.88 19.72 0.72
CA THR A 119 33.44 19.18 -0.53
C THR A 119 33.45 17.65 -0.47
N PRO A 120 32.29 16.98 -0.35
CA PRO A 120 32.19 15.54 -0.09
C PRO A 120 32.82 14.65 -1.18
N GLU A 121 33.05 15.18 -2.38
CA GLU A 121 33.76 14.53 -3.48
C GLU A 121 35.24 14.21 -3.17
N VAL A 122 35.84 14.87 -2.18
CA VAL A 122 37.23 14.62 -1.75
C VAL A 122 37.34 13.67 -0.56
N LEU A 123 36.21 13.26 0.01
CA LEU A 123 36.12 12.30 1.12
C LEU A 123 35.95 10.89 0.59
N THR A 124 36.55 9.90 1.24
CA THR A 124 36.27 8.48 0.97
C THR A 124 34.96 8.05 1.63
N ASP A 125 34.43 6.90 1.23
CA ASP A 125 33.20 6.37 1.84
C ASP A 125 33.40 6.02 3.32
N GLU A 126 34.55 5.44 3.68
CA GLU A 126 34.92 5.14 5.08
C GLU A 126 35.04 6.40 5.94
N GLU A 127 35.55 7.49 5.37
CA GLU A 127 35.62 8.77 6.06
C GLU A 127 34.23 9.34 6.35
N ILE A 128 33.31 9.28 5.39
CA ILE A 128 31.92 9.72 5.60
C ILE A 128 31.21 8.82 6.62
N ILE A 129 31.43 7.51 6.55
CA ILE A 129 30.92 6.56 7.55
C ILE A 129 31.40 6.94 8.95
N SER A 130 32.68 7.28 9.11
CA SER A 130 33.25 7.67 10.41
C SER A 130 32.58 8.93 11.00
N ILE A 131 32.24 9.92 10.16
CA ILE A 131 31.53 11.15 10.57
C ILE A 131 30.12 10.84 11.08
N VAL A 132 29.41 9.94 10.38
CA VAL A 132 28.05 9.57 10.76
C VAL A 132 28.05 8.74 12.04
N GLN A 133 28.97 7.78 12.17
CA GLN A 133 29.13 6.96 13.37
C GLN A 133 29.53 7.78 14.60
N SER A 134 30.31 8.85 14.42
CA SER A 134 30.66 9.76 15.51
C SER A 134 29.52 10.70 15.92
N GLY A 135 28.35 10.64 15.27
CA GLY A 135 27.20 11.52 15.52
C GLY A 135 27.38 12.96 15.02
N LYS A 136 28.46 13.27 14.29
CA LYS A 136 28.71 14.61 13.72
C LYS A 136 27.81 14.91 12.51
N MET A 137 27.21 13.87 11.92
CA MET A 137 26.19 13.97 10.87
C MET A 137 25.09 12.93 11.08
N ALA A 138 23.83 13.29 10.82
CA ALA A 138 22.72 12.34 10.81
C ALA A 138 22.66 11.55 9.48
N ALA A 139 22.38 10.25 9.54
CA ALA A 139 22.34 9.37 8.36
C ALA A 139 21.27 9.74 7.32
N TYR A 140 20.19 10.43 7.71
CA TYR A 140 19.17 10.92 6.77
C TYR A 140 19.63 12.15 5.97
N ALA A 141 20.74 12.80 6.37
CA ALA A 141 21.27 13.97 5.69
C ALA A 141 22.22 13.62 4.53
N LEU A 142 22.56 12.34 4.34
CA LEU A 142 23.53 11.87 3.35
C LEU A 142 23.19 12.35 1.94
N GLU A 143 21.94 12.23 1.50
CA GLU A 143 21.52 12.66 0.17
C GLU A 143 21.70 14.16 -0.05
N LYS A 144 21.42 14.96 0.97
CA LYS A 144 21.56 16.43 0.91
C LYS A 144 23.02 16.85 0.90
N VAL A 145 23.87 16.19 1.68
CA VAL A 145 25.29 16.54 1.78
C VAL A 145 26.04 16.07 0.57
N LEU A 146 25.88 14.80 0.18
CA LEU A 146 26.68 14.20 -0.89
C LEU A 146 26.24 14.64 -2.28
N GLY A 147 24.96 14.94 -2.49
CA GLY A 147 24.38 15.21 -3.82
C GLY A 147 24.34 14.01 -4.76
N ASP A 148 25.16 12.99 -4.52
CA ASP A 148 25.12 11.67 -5.14
C ASP A 148 24.22 10.74 -4.32
N PHE A 149 23.00 10.53 -4.83
CA PHE A 149 22.01 9.69 -4.16
C PHE A 149 22.40 8.20 -4.13
N GLU A 150 23.06 7.68 -5.17
CA GLU A 150 23.47 6.27 -5.20
C GLU A 150 24.57 6.03 -4.15
N ARG A 151 25.55 6.95 -4.08
CA ARG A 151 26.59 6.93 -3.04
C ARG A 151 26.02 7.07 -1.64
N ALA A 152 25.03 7.95 -1.43
CA ALA A 152 24.34 8.10 -0.15
C ALA A 152 23.67 6.79 0.30
N VAL A 153 23.01 6.08 -0.62
CA VAL A 153 22.39 4.77 -0.34
C VAL A 153 23.46 3.72 -0.01
N HIS A 154 24.58 3.69 -0.75
CA HIS A 154 25.71 2.80 -0.47
C HIS A 154 26.29 3.02 0.93
N ILE A 155 26.54 4.27 1.32
CA ILE A 155 27.06 4.63 2.64
C ILE A 155 26.06 4.27 3.75
N ARG A 156 24.77 4.60 3.56
CA ARG A 156 23.73 4.22 4.52
C ARG A 156 23.66 2.71 4.71
N ARG A 157 23.75 1.96 3.62
CA ARG A 157 23.74 0.50 3.64
C ARG A 157 24.92 -0.06 4.44
N ALA A 158 26.12 0.48 4.29
CA ALA A 158 27.29 0.10 5.07
C ALA A 158 27.09 0.40 6.57
N LEU A 159 26.63 1.61 6.91
CA LEU A 159 26.30 2.01 8.29
C LEU A 159 25.31 1.03 8.94
N VAL A 160 24.15 0.82 8.31
CA VAL A 160 23.11 -0.09 8.80
C VAL A 160 23.62 -1.53 8.88
N SER A 161 24.43 -1.97 7.92
CA SER A 161 25.04 -3.30 7.96
C SER A 161 25.90 -3.47 9.20
N ARG A 162 26.84 -2.57 9.45
CA ARG A 162 27.83 -2.68 10.53
C ARG A 162 27.20 -2.63 11.92
N ASP A 163 26.08 -1.93 12.05
CA ASP A 163 25.27 -1.85 13.28
C ASP A 163 24.29 -3.02 13.44
N SER A 164 24.05 -3.80 12.37
CA SER A 164 23.15 -4.95 12.40
C SER A 164 23.80 -6.19 13.06
N ILE A 165 22.96 -7.10 13.53
CA ILE A 165 23.38 -8.37 14.16
C ILE A 165 24.28 -9.20 13.24
N THR A 166 23.93 -9.32 11.96
CA THR A 166 24.59 -10.24 11.01
C THR A 166 25.69 -9.57 10.19
N LYS A 167 25.73 -8.24 10.12
CA LYS A 167 26.70 -7.47 9.33
C LYS A 167 26.80 -7.85 7.85
N SER A 168 25.75 -8.47 7.33
CA SER A 168 25.72 -9.08 6.00
C SER A 168 25.11 -8.19 4.93
N LEU A 169 24.50 -7.07 5.31
CA LEU A 169 23.76 -6.22 4.38
C LEU A 169 24.69 -5.57 3.35
N GLU A 170 25.86 -5.08 3.75
CA GLU A 170 26.81 -4.38 2.86
C GLU A 170 27.15 -5.21 1.61
N GLY A 171 27.47 -6.50 1.81
CA GLY A 171 27.75 -7.48 0.75
C GLY A 171 26.55 -8.28 0.25
N SER A 172 25.31 -7.95 0.63
CA SER A 172 24.13 -8.74 0.24
C SER A 172 23.74 -8.53 -1.23
N LEU A 173 22.91 -9.43 -1.76
CA LEU A 173 22.38 -9.36 -3.13
C LEU A 173 21.27 -8.32 -3.32
N LEU A 174 20.84 -7.61 -2.26
CA LEU A 174 19.86 -6.53 -2.41
C LEU A 174 20.46 -5.42 -3.29
N PRO A 175 19.95 -5.19 -4.52
CA PRO A 175 20.57 -4.28 -5.47
C PRO A 175 20.55 -2.82 -5.02
N VAL A 176 21.53 -2.06 -5.51
CA VAL A 176 21.69 -0.62 -5.23
C VAL A 176 21.94 0.16 -6.52
N LYS A 177 22.88 -0.31 -7.34
CA LYS A 177 23.33 0.42 -8.52
C LYS A 177 22.25 0.59 -9.59
N ASN A 178 22.38 1.66 -10.39
CA ASN A 178 21.57 1.93 -11.59
C ASN A 178 20.08 2.08 -11.30
N TYR A 179 19.73 2.72 -10.18
CA TYR A 179 18.34 3.00 -9.81
C TYR A 179 18.08 4.51 -9.73
N HIS A 180 16.88 4.93 -10.11
CA HIS A 180 16.45 6.33 -10.12
C HIS A 180 16.09 6.84 -8.72
N TYR A 181 17.10 6.94 -7.83
CA TYR A 181 16.92 7.45 -6.47
C TYR A 181 16.44 8.91 -6.43
N ASP A 182 16.74 9.71 -7.48
CA ASP A 182 16.24 11.08 -7.64
C ASP A 182 14.71 11.15 -7.65
N LYS A 183 14.02 10.08 -8.06
CA LYS A 183 12.55 9.99 -8.06
C LYS A 183 11.98 9.49 -6.74
N VAL A 184 12.79 8.85 -5.91
CA VAL A 184 12.36 8.30 -4.61
C VAL A 184 12.47 9.34 -3.50
N MET A 185 13.57 10.09 -3.49
CA MET A 185 13.89 11.01 -2.41
C MET A 185 12.82 12.11 -2.27
N GLY A 186 12.26 12.25 -1.07
CA GLY A 186 11.24 13.25 -0.75
C GLY A 186 9.87 12.96 -1.37
N ALA A 187 9.66 11.77 -1.94
CA ALA A 187 8.41 11.42 -2.61
C ALA A 187 7.88 10.02 -2.28
N CYS A 188 8.73 8.99 -2.25
CA CYS A 188 8.28 7.59 -2.17
C CYS A 188 8.84 6.79 -0.99
N CYS A 189 10.05 7.09 -0.52
CA CYS A 189 10.68 6.34 0.57
C CYS A 189 11.80 7.15 1.23
N GLU A 190 12.00 6.92 2.52
CA GLU A 190 13.06 7.47 3.35
C GLU A 190 14.05 6.37 3.75
N ASN A 191 15.26 6.73 4.18
CA ASN A 191 16.27 5.79 4.67
C ASN A 191 16.57 4.63 3.71
N VAL A 192 16.60 4.92 2.41
CA VAL A 192 16.77 3.94 1.34
C VAL A 192 18.13 3.23 1.43
N ILE A 193 18.14 1.90 1.33
CA ILE A 193 19.33 1.01 1.41
C ILE A 193 19.51 0.11 0.17
N GLY A 194 18.68 0.31 -0.85
CA GLY A 194 18.58 -0.51 -2.05
C GLY A 194 17.16 -0.52 -2.60
N TYR A 195 16.85 -1.47 -3.48
CA TYR A 195 15.50 -1.70 -3.98
C TYR A 195 15.22 -3.21 -4.09
N MET A 196 13.94 -3.61 -4.03
CA MET A 196 13.54 -5.01 -4.10
C MET A 196 13.03 -5.38 -5.50
N PRO A 197 13.73 -6.22 -6.28
CA PRO A 197 13.21 -6.72 -7.53
C PRO A 197 12.04 -7.69 -7.30
N ILE A 198 10.93 -7.45 -8.00
CA ILE A 198 9.78 -8.37 -8.04
C ILE A 198 9.59 -8.81 -9.51
N PRO A 199 9.51 -10.11 -9.82
CA PRO A 199 9.27 -10.57 -11.18
C PRO A 199 7.98 -9.99 -11.75
N VAL A 200 8.03 -9.49 -12.99
CA VAL A 200 6.86 -8.98 -13.72
C VAL A 200 6.54 -9.93 -14.86
N GLY A 201 5.37 -10.54 -14.81
CA GLY A 201 4.78 -11.32 -15.89
C GLY A 201 3.66 -10.55 -16.60
N VAL A 202 3.15 -11.13 -17.68
CA VAL A 202 2.03 -10.57 -18.46
C VAL A 202 0.96 -11.63 -18.66
N ALA A 203 -0.28 -11.31 -18.30
CA ALA A 203 -1.46 -12.10 -18.65
C ALA A 203 -2.20 -11.47 -19.84
N GLY A 204 -2.81 -12.29 -20.69
CA GLY A 204 -3.65 -11.82 -21.80
C GLY A 204 -3.15 -12.21 -23.20
N PRO A 205 -3.61 -11.52 -24.26
CA PRO A 205 -4.49 -10.35 -24.18
C PRO A 205 -5.87 -10.71 -23.63
N LEU A 206 -6.54 -9.77 -22.97
CA LEU A 206 -7.95 -9.84 -22.60
C LEU A 206 -8.70 -8.76 -23.40
N ASN A 207 -9.77 -9.13 -24.09
CA ASN A 207 -10.66 -8.17 -24.73
C ASN A 207 -11.51 -7.50 -23.65
N ILE A 208 -11.29 -6.21 -23.41
CA ILE A 208 -11.98 -5.40 -22.40
C ILE A 208 -12.64 -4.22 -23.09
N ASP A 209 -13.97 -4.25 -23.21
CA ASP A 209 -14.78 -3.23 -23.88
C ASP A 209 -14.40 -3.01 -25.36
N GLY A 210 -13.90 -4.05 -26.04
CA GLY A 210 -13.48 -3.99 -27.45
C GLY A 210 -11.96 -3.87 -27.66
N ASP A 211 -11.19 -3.55 -26.61
CA ASP A 211 -9.74 -3.41 -26.71
C ASP A 211 -9.02 -4.67 -26.21
N LEU A 212 -8.05 -5.17 -26.99
CA LEU A 212 -7.18 -6.28 -26.57
C LEU A 212 -6.04 -5.76 -25.68
N ILE A 213 -6.11 -6.05 -24.38
CA ILE A 213 -5.19 -5.52 -23.37
C ILE A 213 -4.34 -6.64 -22.77
N HIS A 214 -3.03 -6.45 -22.76
CA HIS A 214 -2.09 -7.26 -21.98
C HIS A 214 -1.92 -6.67 -20.58
N ILE A 215 -2.03 -7.50 -19.55
CA ILE A 215 -2.12 -7.08 -18.15
C ILE A 215 -0.78 -7.38 -17.45
N PRO A 216 -0.02 -6.35 -17.02
CA PRO A 216 1.23 -6.55 -16.28
C PRO A 216 0.93 -6.96 -14.83
N MET A 217 1.67 -7.95 -14.34
CA MET A 217 1.48 -8.55 -13.02
C MET A 217 2.84 -8.78 -12.34
N ALA A 218 3.12 -8.04 -11.27
CA ALA A 218 4.33 -8.20 -10.47
C ALA A 218 4.05 -9.16 -9.30
N THR A 219 4.66 -10.35 -9.29
CA THR A 219 4.39 -11.37 -8.28
C THR A 219 5.55 -12.35 -8.12
N THR A 220 5.65 -12.95 -6.94
CA THR A 220 6.51 -14.10 -6.66
C THR A 220 5.70 -15.39 -6.48
N GLU A 221 4.37 -15.33 -6.60
CA GLU A 221 3.50 -16.51 -6.52
C GLU A 221 3.48 -17.25 -7.86
N GLY A 222 4.00 -18.48 -7.87
CA GLY A 222 3.92 -19.37 -9.03
C GLY A 222 2.46 -19.65 -9.43
N CYS A 223 2.22 -19.99 -10.69
CA CYS A 223 0.90 -20.15 -11.31
C CYS A 223 0.04 -18.89 -11.46
N LEU A 224 0.24 -17.81 -10.70
CA LEU A 224 -0.71 -16.70 -10.68
C LEU A 224 -0.94 -16.09 -12.08
N VAL A 225 0.14 -15.68 -12.76
CA VAL A 225 0.09 -15.08 -14.10
C VAL A 225 -0.45 -16.07 -15.14
N ALA A 226 -0.02 -17.33 -15.08
CA ALA A 226 -0.47 -18.37 -16.00
C ALA A 226 -1.97 -18.66 -15.85
N SER A 227 -2.47 -18.69 -14.60
CA SER A 227 -3.89 -18.87 -14.30
C SER A 227 -4.70 -17.69 -14.80
N ALA A 228 -4.26 -16.45 -14.56
CA ALA A 228 -4.91 -15.25 -15.09
C ALA A 228 -4.96 -15.27 -16.63
N ALA A 229 -3.87 -15.66 -17.30
CA ALA A 229 -3.81 -15.79 -18.76
C ALA A 229 -4.78 -16.87 -19.29
N ARG A 230 -4.94 -18.01 -18.58
CA ARG A 230 -5.95 -19.02 -18.91
C ARG A 230 -7.36 -18.46 -18.84
N GLY A 231 -7.65 -17.68 -17.79
CA GLY A 231 -8.92 -16.96 -17.65
C GLY A 231 -9.17 -15.98 -18.80
N CYS A 232 -8.15 -15.21 -19.19
CA CYS A 232 -8.24 -14.28 -20.32
C CYS A 232 -8.60 -15.01 -21.62
N LYS A 233 -7.95 -16.15 -21.88
CA LYS A 233 -8.24 -16.99 -23.04
C LYS A 233 -9.71 -17.48 -23.05
N ALA A 234 -10.23 -17.90 -21.90
CA ALA A 234 -11.61 -18.36 -21.81
C ALA A 234 -12.62 -17.22 -22.05
N ILE A 235 -12.39 -16.04 -21.46
CA ILE A 235 -13.24 -14.85 -21.65
C ILE A 235 -13.25 -14.39 -23.11
N ASN A 236 -12.08 -14.33 -23.76
CA ASN A 236 -12.01 -13.91 -25.16
C ASN A 236 -12.78 -14.84 -26.11
N ALA A 237 -12.83 -16.14 -25.81
CA ALA A 237 -13.58 -17.09 -26.62
C ALA A 237 -15.10 -16.85 -26.55
N GLY A 238 -15.58 -16.12 -25.55
CA GLY A 238 -16.95 -15.64 -25.41
C GLY A 238 -17.20 -14.22 -25.92
N GLY A 239 -16.24 -13.61 -26.61
CA GLY A 239 -16.34 -12.25 -27.14
C GLY A 239 -15.68 -11.17 -26.29
N GLY A 240 -15.18 -11.50 -25.09
CA GLY A 240 -14.51 -10.55 -24.20
C GLY A 240 -15.32 -10.18 -22.95
N ALA A 241 -14.79 -9.25 -22.18
CA ALA A 241 -15.42 -8.69 -20.99
C ALA A 241 -16.04 -7.33 -21.29
N THR A 242 -17.23 -7.09 -20.74
CA THR A 242 -17.85 -5.76 -20.66
C THR A 242 -17.70 -5.23 -19.24
N THR A 243 -17.34 -3.96 -19.09
CA THR A 243 -17.14 -3.34 -17.78
C THR A 243 -17.83 -1.99 -17.65
N ILE A 244 -18.28 -1.66 -16.44
CA ILE A 244 -18.97 -0.39 -16.14
C ILE A 244 -18.42 0.17 -14.82
N VAL A 245 -18.11 1.47 -14.81
CA VAL A 245 -17.82 2.21 -13.57
C VAL A 245 -19.15 2.73 -13.02
N ILE A 246 -19.56 2.25 -11.84
CA ILE A 246 -20.83 2.63 -11.20
C ILE A 246 -20.69 3.83 -10.27
N ALA A 247 -19.49 4.08 -9.72
CA ALA A 247 -19.20 5.25 -8.90
C ALA A 247 -17.72 5.61 -8.93
N ASP A 248 -17.42 6.90 -8.70
CA ASP A 248 -16.07 7.48 -8.66
C ASP A 248 -16.01 8.54 -7.54
N GLY A 249 -15.44 8.16 -6.40
CA GLY A 249 -15.31 9.05 -5.25
C GLY A 249 -14.40 8.48 -4.17
N MET A 250 -13.20 9.03 -4.02
CA MET A 250 -12.33 8.74 -2.89
C MET A 250 -12.83 9.47 -1.64
N THR A 251 -12.54 8.92 -0.45
CA THR A 251 -13.15 9.39 0.80
C THR A 251 -12.15 9.80 1.89
N ARG A 252 -12.58 10.76 2.72
CA ARG A 252 -11.98 11.09 4.02
C ARG A 252 -13.08 11.22 5.06
N GLY A 253 -12.88 10.64 6.23
CA GLY A 253 -13.82 10.72 7.36
C GLY A 253 -13.10 11.24 8.60
N PRO A 254 -13.14 12.54 8.91
CA PRO A 254 -12.63 13.09 10.15
C PRO A 254 -13.55 12.73 11.32
N CYS A 255 -13.01 12.88 12.53
CA CYS A 255 -13.74 12.85 13.79
C CYS A 255 -13.64 14.23 14.43
N ILE A 256 -14.80 14.79 14.78
CA ILE A 256 -14.93 16.05 15.51
C ILE A 256 -15.79 15.84 16.75
N GLU A 257 -15.59 16.65 17.77
CA GLU A 257 -16.26 16.57 19.07
C GLU A 257 -16.95 17.89 19.41
N PHE A 258 -18.07 17.79 20.11
CA PHE A 258 -18.82 18.93 20.65
C PHE A 258 -18.94 18.83 22.19
N PRO A 259 -19.29 19.92 22.90
CA PRO A 259 -19.48 19.88 24.35
C PRO A 259 -20.59 18.93 24.80
N ASP A 260 -21.64 18.79 23.99
CA ASP A 260 -22.79 17.93 24.29
C ASP A 260 -23.44 17.36 23.02
N ILE A 261 -24.36 16.40 23.23
CA ILE A 261 -25.07 15.70 22.16
C ILE A 261 -26.03 16.60 21.37
N LEU A 262 -26.56 17.67 21.98
CA LEU A 262 -27.49 18.58 21.32
C LEU A 262 -26.74 19.45 20.30
N ARG A 263 -25.53 19.90 20.65
CA ARG A 263 -24.62 20.61 19.73
C ARG A 263 -24.19 19.74 18.56
N ALA A 264 -23.81 18.49 18.81
CA ALA A 264 -23.45 17.56 17.74
C ALA A 264 -24.64 17.26 16.81
N ALA A 265 -25.84 17.05 17.37
CA ALA A 265 -27.06 16.85 16.60
C ALA A 265 -27.46 18.09 15.79
N ASP A 266 -27.27 19.28 16.35
CA ASP A 266 -27.52 20.54 15.64
C ASP A 266 -26.61 20.69 14.42
N CYS A 267 -25.30 20.46 14.58
CA CYS A 267 -24.35 20.52 13.47
C CYS A 267 -24.65 19.46 12.40
N LYS A 268 -25.00 18.23 12.78
CA LYS A 268 -25.44 17.20 11.81
C LYS A 268 -26.63 17.68 10.98
N ARG A 269 -27.69 18.17 11.63
CA ARG A 269 -28.90 18.65 10.93
C ARG A 269 -28.58 19.81 10.00
N TRP A 270 -27.73 20.73 10.44
CA TRP A 270 -27.27 21.83 9.61
C TRP A 270 -26.52 21.35 8.36
N ILE A 271 -25.55 20.43 8.49
CA ILE A 271 -24.79 19.86 7.36
C ILE A 271 -25.72 19.14 6.38
N GLU A 272 -26.72 18.39 6.86
CA GLU A 272 -27.65 17.65 6.00
C GLU A 272 -28.72 18.53 5.33
N GLN A 273 -28.73 19.84 5.63
CA GLN A 273 -29.68 20.81 5.08
C GLN A 273 -28.93 22.00 4.46
N GLU A 274 -29.03 23.18 5.06
CA GLU A 274 -28.48 24.42 4.51
C GLU A 274 -26.93 24.45 4.47
N GLY A 275 -26.28 23.68 5.34
CA GLY A 275 -24.82 23.62 5.47
C GLY A 275 -24.12 22.80 4.40
N GLU A 276 -24.83 21.88 3.71
CA GLU A 276 -24.22 20.96 2.73
C GLU A 276 -23.45 21.72 1.65
N LYS A 277 -24.08 22.77 1.10
CA LYS A 277 -23.50 23.61 0.04
C LYS A 277 -22.28 24.38 0.54
N VAL A 278 -22.38 24.99 1.73
CA VAL A 278 -21.31 25.78 2.34
C VAL A 278 -20.07 24.90 2.57
N VAL A 279 -20.26 23.71 3.15
CA VAL A 279 -19.20 22.74 3.41
C VAL A 279 -18.59 22.23 2.10
N THR A 280 -19.42 21.94 1.10
CA THR A 280 -19.00 21.49 -0.22
C THR A 280 -18.20 22.55 -0.98
N GLU A 281 -18.63 23.81 -0.96
CA GLU A 281 -17.93 24.93 -1.60
C GLU A 281 -16.57 25.17 -0.95
N ALA A 282 -16.51 25.15 0.39
CA ALA A 282 -15.26 25.25 1.12
C ALA A 282 -14.29 24.13 0.74
N PHE A 283 -14.76 22.89 0.70
CA PHE A 283 -13.95 21.74 0.27
C PHE A 283 -13.42 21.92 -1.17
N ASN A 284 -14.33 22.20 -2.11
CA ASN A 284 -14.04 22.28 -3.54
C ASN A 284 -13.11 23.46 -3.88
N SER A 285 -13.08 24.52 -3.06
CA SER A 285 -12.18 25.68 -3.25
C SER A 285 -10.69 25.32 -3.20
N THR A 286 -10.33 24.16 -2.64
CA THR A 286 -8.94 23.75 -2.44
C THR A 286 -8.27 23.11 -3.66
N SER A 287 -9.06 22.70 -4.66
CA SER A 287 -8.57 22.00 -5.85
C SER A 287 -9.55 22.10 -7.04
N ARG A 288 -9.00 22.20 -8.25
CA ARG A 288 -9.78 22.14 -9.50
C ARG A 288 -10.37 20.75 -9.80
N PHE A 289 -9.83 19.68 -9.18
CA PHE A 289 -10.26 18.30 -9.43
C PHE A 289 -11.13 17.74 -8.31
N ALA A 290 -11.03 18.30 -7.10
CA ALA A 290 -11.85 17.91 -5.97
C ALA A 290 -13.29 18.39 -6.16
N ARG A 291 -14.21 17.46 -6.41
CA ARG A 291 -15.66 17.75 -6.42
C ARG A 291 -16.36 16.77 -5.48
N VAL A 292 -16.76 17.26 -4.31
CA VAL A 292 -17.59 16.52 -3.35
C VAL A 292 -18.84 16.03 -4.07
N ARG A 293 -19.13 14.73 -3.90
CA ARG A 293 -20.28 14.03 -4.45
C ARG A 293 -21.30 13.69 -3.39
N LYS A 294 -20.83 13.39 -2.16
CA LYS A 294 -21.69 12.96 -1.06
C LYS A 294 -21.02 13.30 0.27
N LEU A 295 -21.81 13.78 1.22
CA LEU A 295 -21.48 13.86 2.63
C LEU A 295 -22.34 12.83 3.37
N LYS A 296 -21.72 11.94 4.16
CA LYS A 296 -22.45 11.05 5.07
C LYS A 296 -22.01 11.33 6.49
N VAL A 297 -22.93 11.78 7.33
CA VAL A 297 -22.65 12.18 8.71
C VAL A 297 -23.16 11.10 9.67
N ALA A 298 -22.32 10.70 10.62
CA ALA A 298 -22.69 9.78 11.70
C ALA A 298 -22.34 10.39 13.06
N LEU A 299 -23.17 10.12 14.08
CA LEU A 299 -22.95 10.55 15.46
C LEU A 299 -22.69 9.35 16.36
N ALA A 300 -21.84 9.56 17.37
CA ALA A 300 -21.61 8.63 18.47
C ALA A 300 -21.39 9.44 19.76
N GLY A 301 -22.46 9.66 20.53
CA GLY A 301 -22.41 10.60 21.66
C GLY A 301 -22.13 12.02 21.17
N CYS A 302 -21.14 12.68 21.77
CA CYS A 302 -20.69 14.02 21.37
C CYS A 302 -19.75 14.02 20.14
N LEU A 303 -19.36 12.84 19.65
CA LEU A 303 -18.51 12.70 18.46
C LEU A 303 -19.36 12.71 17.19
N MET A 304 -18.87 13.39 16.17
CA MET A 304 -19.41 13.41 14.83
C MET A 304 -18.35 13.00 13.79
N TYR A 305 -18.76 12.14 12.87
CA TYR A 305 -17.94 11.66 11.76
C TYR A 305 -18.56 12.12 10.45
N ILE A 306 -17.78 12.77 9.58
CA ILE A 306 -18.26 13.28 8.29
C ILE A 306 -17.53 12.58 7.15
N ARG A 307 -18.15 11.59 6.50
CA ARG A 307 -17.53 10.94 5.33
C ARG A 307 -17.70 11.82 4.09
N PHE A 308 -16.65 12.56 3.75
CA PHE A 308 -16.54 13.29 2.49
C PHE A 308 -16.22 12.31 1.37
N SER A 309 -17.06 12.20 0.35
CA SER A 309 -16.76 11.50 -0.90
C SER A 309 -16.57 12.51 -2.02
N THR A 310 -15.46 12.43 -2.76
CA THR A 310 -15.11 13.40 -3.80
C THR A 310 -14.36 12.75 -4.96
N THR A 311 -14.57 13.30 -6.16
CA THR A 311 -13.69 12.99 -7.30
C THR A 311 -12.31 13.60 -7.12
N THR A 312 -11.31 13.00 -7.77
CA THR A 312 -9.88 13.34 -7.59
C THR A 312 -9.11 13.44 -8.92
N GLY A 313 -9.83 13.47 -10.04
CA GLY A 313 -9.25 13.32 -11.37
C GLY A 313 -8.57 11.95 -11.50
N ASP A 314 -7.36 11.94 -12.06
CA ASP A 314 -6.57 10.72 -12.26
C ASP A 314 -5.67 10.35 -11.06
N ALA A 315 -5.66 11.17 -10.00
CA ALA A 315 -4.98 10.82 -8.76
C ALA A 315 -5.85 9.87 -7.94
N MET A 316 -5.23 8.99 -7.17
CA MET A 316 -5.94 8.27 -6.10
C MET A 316 -6.46 9.27 -5.05
N GLY A 317 -5.67 10.32 -4.75
CA GLY A 317 -6.18 11.60 -4.26
C GLY A 317 -6.17 11.84 -2.75
N MET A 318 -5.55 10.98 -1.94
CA MET A 318 -5.58 11.09 -0.47
C MET A 318 -5.09 12.43 0.09
N ASN A 319 -4.02 13.00 -0.48
CA ASN A 319 -3.51 14.32 -0.07
C ASN A 319 -4.47 15.45 -0.44
N MET A 320 -5.05 15.38 -1.64
CA MET A 320 -6.02 16.36 -2.13
C MET A 320 -7.25 16.42 -1.23
N ILE A 321 -7.73 15.26 -0.80
CA ILE A 321 -8.94 15.15 0.02
C ILE A 321 -8.68 15.58 1.45
N SER A 322 -7.52 15.26 2.03
CA SER A 322 -7.16 15.75 3.36
C SER A 322 -7.14 17.28 3.43
N LYS A 323 -6.59 17.95 2.41
CA LYS A 323 -6.61 19.42 2.30
C LYS A 323 -8.03 19.99 2.19
N GLY A 324 -8.87 19.37 1.36
CA GLY A 324 -10.28 19.75 1.22
C GLY A 324 -11.04 19.59 2.55
N CYS A 325 -10.80 18.48 3.26
CA CYS A 325 -11.40 18.18 4.55
C CYS A 325 -11.03 19.23 5.60
N GLU A 326 -9.75 19.57 5.71
CA GLU A 326 -9.27 20.61 6.63
C GLU A 326 -9.96 21.97 6.38
N LYS A 327 -10.07 22.38 5.11
CA LYS A 327 -10.75 23.63 4.75
C LYS A 327 -12.25 23.58 5.06
N ALA A 328 -12.89 22.44 4.80
CA ALA A 328 -14.30 22.24 5.11
C ALA A 328 -14.57 22.28 6.63
N LEU A 329 -13.74 21.63 7.43
CA LEU A 329 -13.83 21.65 8.89
C LEU A 329 -13.58 23.05 9.45
N SER A 330 -12.60 23.79 8.92
CA SER A 330 -12.38 25.20 9.27
C SER A 330 -13.64 26.03 9.02
N LYS A 331 -14.34 25.79 7.90
CA LYS A 331 -15.60 26.49 7.60
C LYS A 331 -16.74 26.11 8.55
N ILE A 332 -16.82 24.85 8.98
CA ILE A 332 -17.78 24.39 10.00
C ILE A 332 -17.49 25.09 11.34
N GLY A 333 -16.21 25.20 11.71
CA GLY A 333 -15.77 25.86 12.95
C GLY A 333 -16.12 27.34 13.05
N GLU A 334 -16.30 28.05 11.93
CA GLU A 334 -16.80 29.44 11.94
C GLU A 334 -18.23 29.54 12.52
N ARG A 335 -19.07 28.52 12.31
CA ARG A 335 -20.45 28.47 12.85
C ARG A 335 -20.52 27.77 14.20
N TYR A 336 -19.65 26.78 14.41
CA TYR A 336 -19.57 25.99 15.63
C TYR A 336 -18.19 26.18 16.27
N PRO A 337 -17.92 27.34 16.92
CA PRO A 337 -16.60 27.63 17.51
C PRO A 337 -16.25 26.75 18.71
N ASP A 338 -17.25 26.08 19.28
CA ASP A 338 -17.13 25.08 20.34
C ASP A 338 -16.81 23.66 19.81
N MET A 339 -16.75 23.47 18.49
CA MET A 339 -16.33 22.22 17.84
C MET A 339 -14.82 22.03 17.98
N GLN A 340 -14.40 20.82 18.35
CA GLN A 340 -12.99 20.42 18.36
C GLN A 340 -12.71 19.39 17.26
N ILE A 341 -11.64 19.59 16.50
CA ILE A 341 -11.17 18.60 15.53
C ILE A 341 -10.29 17.59 16.27
N ILE A 342 -10.80 16.37 16.48
CA ILE A 342 -10.04 15.29 17.12
C ILE A 342 -9.04 14.67 16.14
N SER A 343 -9.49 14.42 14.91
CA SER A 343 -8.63 13.86 13.87
C SER A 343 -9.21 14.12 12.47
N LEU A 344 -8.34 14.45 11.51
CA LEU A 344 -8.73 14.49 10.09
C LEU A 344 -9.09 13.10 9.52
N SER A 345 -8.66 12.02 10.18
CA SER A 345 -8.97 10.63 9.84
C SER A 345 -9.45 9.88 11.09
N GLY A 346 -10.74 9.96 11.37
CA GLY A 346 -11.43 9.24 12.44
C GLY A 346 -11.81 7.80 12.08
N ASN A 347 -11.04 7.14 11.19
CA ASN A 347 -11.31 5.80 10.65
C ASN A 347 -12.66 5.61 9.91
N TYR A 348 -13.46 6.67 9.72
CA TYR A 348 -14.71 6.63 8.96
C TYR A 348 -14.52 6.89 7.44
N CYS A 349 -13.27 6.83 6.95
CA CYS A 349 -12.96 6.93 5.53
C CYS A 349 -13.54 5.73 4.75
N THR A 350 -13.19 4.46 5.02
CA THR A 350 -12.09 3.91 5.85
C THR A 350 -10.90 3.59 4.96
N ASP A 351 -9.66 3.73 5.45
CA ASP A 351 -8.44 3.60 4.62
C ASP A 351 -7.48 2.59 5.21
N LYS A 352 -7.10 1.56 4.43
CA LYS A 352 -6.17 0.46 4.80
C LYS A 352 -6.67 -0.41 5.96
N LYS A 353 -7.99 -0.49 6.16
CA LYS A 353 -8.65 -1.36 7.15
C LYS A 353 -9.95 -1.91 6.56
N PRO A 354 -10.29 -3.19 6.83
CA PRO A 354 -11.56 -3.76 6.39
C PRO A 354 -12.72 -3.01 7.07
N ALA A 355 -13.67 -2.54 6.27
CA ALA A 355 -14.81 -1.78 6.77
C ALA A 355 -16.05 -1.96 5.89
N ALA A 356 -17.17 -2.32 6.52
CA ALA A 356 -18.46 -2.49 5.85
C ALA A 356 -18.92 -1.21 5.12
N VAL A 357 -18.56 -0.03 5.62
CA VAL A 357 -18.90 1.23 4.94
C VAL A 357 -18.29 1.33 3.54
N ASN A 358 -17.08 0.81 3.32
CA ASN A 358 -16.48 0.80 1.99
C ASN A 358 -17.16 -0.22 1.06
N TRP A 359 -17.59 -1.36 1.62
CA TRP A 359 -18.37 -2.36 0.88
C TRP A 359 -19.73 -1.83 0.43
N ILE A 360 -20.45 -1.16 1.34
CA ILE A 360 -21.85 -0.74 1.11
C ILE A 360 -21.91 0.57 0.31
N GLU A 361 -21.09 1.55 0.66
CA GLU A 361 -21.17 2.91 0.11
C GLU A 361 -20.12 3.17 -0.98
N GLY A 362 -19.23 2.22 -1.23
CA GLY A 362 -18.08 2.37 -2.12
C GLY A 362 -16.99 3.30 -1.57
N ARG A 363 -15.82 3.26 -2.22
CA ARG A 363 -14.66 4.16 -1.98
C ARG A 363 -13.67 4.07 -3.15
N GLY A 364 -13.27 5.19 -3.75
CA GLY A 364 -12.48 5.15 -4.98
C GLY A 364 -13.39 4.84 -6.17
N LYS A 365 -13.07 3.82 -6.96
CA LYS A 365 -13.85 3.41 -8.13
C LYS A 365 -14.65 2.16 -7.81
N SER A 366 -15.95 2.23 -8.03
CA SER A 366 -16.84 1.06 -7.99
C SER A 366 -17.00 0.55 -9.42
N VAL A 367 -16.69 -0.72 -9.66
CA VAL A 367 -16.66 -1.31 -11.01
C VAL A 367 -17.37 -2.65 -11.03
N VAL A 368 -18.10 -2.91 -12.12
CA VAL A 368 -18.66 -4.23 -12.44
C VAL A 368 -18.06 -4.70 -13.76
N ALA A 369 -17.65 -5.96 -13.82
CA ALA A 369 -17.24 -6.66 -15.04
C ALA A 369 -18.12 -7.88 -15.27
N GLU A 370 -18.43 -8.18 -16.54
CA GLU A 370 -19.25 -9.31 -16.95
C GLU A 370 -18.69 -9.98 -18.22
N ALA A 371 -18.81 -11.31 -18.31
CA ALA A 371 -18.57 -12.08 -19.52
C ALA A 371 -19.47 -13.32 -19.59
N VAL A 372 -19.70 -13.83 -20.81
CA VAL A 372 -20.33 -15.13 -21.06
C VAL A 372 -19.32 -16.07 -21.67
N ILE A 373 -19.12 -17.25 -21.09
CA ILE A 373 -18.14 -18.25 -21.52
C ILE A 373 -18.89 -19.42 -22.17
N PRO A 374 -18.62 -19.74 -23.45
CA PRO A 374 -19.27 -20.86 -24.11
C PRO A 374 -19.00 -22.18 -23.38
N GLY A 375 -19.99 -23.05 -23.24
CA GLY A 375 -19.83 -24.33 -22.53
C GLY A 375 -18.67 -25.18 -23.03
N SER A 376 -18.49 -25.23 -24.36
CA SER A 376 -17.37 -25.94 -24.99
C SER A 376 -15.99 -25.40 -24.58
N VAL A 377 -15.89 -24.11 -24.24
CA VAL A 377 -14.67 -23.47 -23.74
C VAL A 377 -14.46 -23.82 -22.26
N VAL A 378 -15.53 -23.87 -21.47
CA VAL A 378 -15.47 -24.32 -20.07
C VAL A 378 -14.91 -25.74 -20.00
N GLU A 379 -15.38 -26.65 -20.85
CA GLU A 379 -14.86 -28.01 -20.91
C GLU A 379 -13.42 -28.08 -21.44
N LYS A 380 -13.14 -27.45 -22.59
CA LYS A 380 -11.86 -27.60 -23.28
C LYS A 380 -10.72 -26.80 -22.67
N VAL A 381 -10.98 -25.58 -22.15
CA VAL A 381 -9.95 -24.68 -21.61
C VAL A 381 -9.91 -24.75 -20.10
N LEU A 382 -11.07 -24.66 -19.45
CA LEU A 382 -11.17 -24.60 -17.99
C LEU A 382 -11.17 -26.00 -17.34
N LYS A 383 -11.41 -27.05 -18.14
CA LYS A 383 -11.36 -28.47 -17.74
C LYS A 383 -12.38 -28.79 -16.65
N THR A 384 -13.57 -28.23 -16.76
CA THR A 384 -14.70 -28.43 -15.84
C THR A 384 -16.03 -28.26 -16.58
N THR A 385 -17.16 -28.24 -15.88
CA THR A 385 -18.50 -28.01 -16.44
C THR A 385 -19.10 -26.71 -15.91
N VAL A 386 -20.09 -26.16 -16.63
CA VAL A 386 -20.85 -24.97 -16.19
C VAL A 386 -21.52 -25.22 -14.83
N SER A 387 -22.18 -26.36 -14.68
CA SER A 387 -22.87 -26.73 -13.42
C SER A 387 -21.92 -26.82 -12.23
N ALA A 388 -20.73 -27.41 -12.41
CA ALA A 388 -19.73 -27.51 -11.34
C ALA A 388 -19.18 -26.13 -10.93
N LEU A 389 -19.02 -25.20 -11.88
CA LEU A 389 -18.59 -23.84 -11.58
C LEU A 389 -19.65 -23.05 -10.82
N VAL A 390 -20.91 -23.14 -11.23
CA VAL A 390 -22.03 -22.49 -10.54
C VAL A 390 -22.16 -23.02 -9.10
N GLU A 391 -22.16 -24.34 -8.93
CA GLU A 391 -22.23 -24.98 -7.61
C GLU A 391 -21.04 -24.57 -6.73
N LEU A 392 -19.82 -24.60 -7.27
CA LEU A 392 -18.64 -24.17 -6.52
C LEU A 392 -18.70 -22.70 -6.12
N ASN A 393 -19.17 -21.81 -7.01
CA ASN A 393 -19.30 -20.40 -6.68
C ASN A 393 -20.32 -20.17 -5.55
N ILE A 394 -21.48 -20.83 -5.61
CA ILE A 394 -22.50 -20.75 -4.56
C ILE A 394 -21.93 -21.29 -3.25
N SER A 395 -21.43 -22.51 -3.25
CA SER A 395 -20.99 -23.19 -2.03
C SER A 395 -19.73 -22.55 -1.42
N LYS A 396 -18.79 -22.05 -2.23
CA LYS A 396 -17.54 -21.44 -1.76
C LYS A 396 -17.62 -19.93 -1.56
N ASN A 397 -17.88 -19.19 -2.64
CA ASN A 397 -17.76 -17.72 -2.65
C ASN A 397 -18.94 -17.06 -1.95
N LEU A 398 -20.12 -17.69 -1.93
CA LEU A 398 -21.30 -17.15 -1.25
C LEU A 398 -21.49 -17.79 0.12
N VAL A 399 -21.88 -19.06 0.17
CA VAL A 399 -22.20 -19.76 1.43
C VAL A 399 -20.97 -19.87 2.32
N GLY A 400 -19.83 -20.34 1.80
CA GLY A 400 -18.58 -20.43 2.56
C GLY A 400 -18.14 -19.10 3.17
N SER A 401 -18.15 -18.02 2.38
CA SER A 401 -17.84 -16.68 2.87
C SER A 401 -18.87 -16.16 3.90
N ALA A 402 -20.15 -16.48 3.74
CA ALA A 402 -21.18 -16.15 4.72
C ALA A 402 -20.96 -16.88 6.05
N MET A 403 -20.65 -18.18 5.99
CA MET A 403 -20.32 -18.98 7.18
C MET A 403 -19.07 -18.45 7.90
N ALA A 404 -18.12 -17.88 7.15
CA ALA A 404 -16.91 -17.27 7.70
C ALA A 404 -17.13 -15.85 8.28
N GLY A 405 -18.34 -15.26 8.16
CA GLY A 405 -18.60 -13.88 8.59
C GLY A 405 -17.86 -12.83 7.75
N SER A 406 -17.56 -13.15 6.49
CA SER A 406 -16.84 -12.26 5.58
C SER A 406 -17.68 -11.03 5.20
N VAL A 407 -17.04 -9.86 5.15
CA VAL A 407 -17.63 -8.62 4.62
C VAL A 407 -16.79 -8.17 3.44
N GLY A 408 -17.36 -8.26 2.24
CA GLY A 408 -16.71 -7.89 0.97
C GLY A 408 -15.81 -8.96 0.35
N GLY A 409 -15.53 -10.06 1.07
CA GLY A 409 -14.74 -11.19 0.56
C GLY A 409 -15.60 -12.33 -0.01
N PHE A 410 -16.47 -12.05 -0.99
CA PHE A 410 -17.33 -13.04 -1.64
C PHE A 410 -16.73 -13.49 -3.00
N ASN A 411 -15.45 -13.84 -2.97
CA ASN A 411 -14.63 -14.14 -4.14
C ASN A 411 -13.60 -15.25 -3.82
N ALA A 412 -12.83 -15.69 -4.83
CA ALA A 412 -11.80 -16.71 -4.65
C ALA A 412 -10.43 -16.10 -4.31
N HIS A 413 -9.92 -15.18 -5.12
CA HIS A 413 -8.58 -14.58 -4.96
C HIS A 413 -8.45 -13.19 -5.62
N ALA A 414 -9.48 -12.34 -5.54
CA ALA A 414 -9.41 -10.99 -6.09
C ALA A 414 -8.18 -10.20 -5.62
N ALA A 415 -7.78 -10.39 -4.35
CA ALA A 415 -6.59 -9.80 -3.76
C ALA A 415 -5.28 -10.16 -4.49
N ASN A 416 -5.14 -11.40 -4.98
CA ASN A 416 -3.92 -11.84 -5.68
C ASN A 416 -3.73 -11.08 -6.99
N ILE A 417 -4.78 -11.01 -7.81
CA ILE A 417 -4.74 -10.32 -9.10
C ILE A 417 -4.54 -8.82 -8.90
N LEU A 418 -5.32 -8.22 -8.00
CA LEU A 418 -5.24 -6.80 -7.67
C LEU A 418 -3.84 -6.41 -7.22
N THR A 419 -3.28 -7.13 -6.24
CA THR A 419 -1.95 -6.85 -5.68
C THR A 419 -0.87 -6.93 -6.76
N ALA A 420 -0.94 -7.95 -7.64
CA ALA A 420 0.04 -8.09 -8.70
C ALA A 420 0.01 -6.91 -9.70
N ILE A 421 -1.17 -6.41 -10.04
CA ILE A 421 -1.31 -5.22 -10.89
C ILE A 421 -0.88 -3.96 -10.14
N TYR A 422 -1.23 -3.83 -8.85
CA TYR A 422 -0.87 -2.67 -8.02
C TYR A 422 0.64 -2.49 -7.91
N LEU A 423 1.37 -3.58 -7.63
CA LEU A 423 2.82 -3.57 -7.57
C LEU A 423 3.46 -3.22 -8.92
N ALA A 424 2.92 -3.77 -10.02
CA ALA A 424 3.42 -3.47 -11.37
C ALA A 424 3.19 -2.01 -11.77
N THR A 425 2.06 -1.42 -11.36
CA THR A 425 1.61 -0.10 -11.83
C THR A 425 1.81 1.03 -10.82
N GLY A 426 2.53 0.78 -9.72
CA GLY A 426 2.92 1.81 -8.74
C GLY A 426 1.78 2.34 -7.89
N GLN A 427 0.77 1.51 -7.65
CA GLN A 427 -0.31 1.80 -6.71
C GLN A 427 0.16 1.56 -5.26
N ASP A 428 -0.70 1.87 -4.29
CA ASP A 428 -0.42 1.60 -2.87
C ASP A 428 -0.86 0.17 -2.50
N PRO A 429 0.06 -0.79 -2.30
CA PRO A 429 -0.31 -2.18 -2.04
C PRO A 429 -1.04 -2.38 -0.70
N ALA A 430 -0.94 -1.43 0.25
CA ALA A 430 -1.70 -1.52 1.49
C ALA A 430 -3.20 -1.28 1.29
N GLN A 431 -3.59 -0.63 0.19
CA GLN A 431 -4.99 -0.44 -0.19
C GLN A 431 -5.63 -1.71 -0.75
N ASN A 432 -4.86 -2.78 -0.98
CA ASN A 432 -5.40 -4.12 -1.28
C ASN A 432 -6.49 -4.53 -0.27
N VAL A 433 -6.33 -4.15 1.01
CA VAL A 433 -7.27 -4.49 2.10
C VAL A 433 -8.73 -4.19 1.74
N GLU A 434 -9.02 -3.03 1.14
CA GLU A 434 -10.40 -2.69 0.72
C GLU A 434 -10.59 -2.83 -0.78
N SER A 435 -9.57 -2.50 -1.57
CA SER A 435 -9.65 -2.58 -3.02
C SER A 435 -9.88 -4.00 -3.52
N SER A 436 -9.57 -5.04 -2.74
CA SER A 436 -9.85 -6.44 -3.06
C SER A 436 -11.28 -6.88 -2.72
N ASN A 437 -12.11 -6.00 -2.14
CA ASN A 437 -13.52 -6.31 -1.94
C ASN A 437 -14.14 -6.65 -3.29
N CYS A 438 -14.70 -7.86 -3.39
CA CYS A 438 -15.25 -8.39 -4.61
C CYS A 438 -16.35 -9.40 -4.29
N ILE A 439 -17.46 -9.31 -5.00
CA ILE A 439 -18.43 -10.39 -5.12
C ILE A 439 -18.36 -10.98 -6.53
N THR A 440 -18.16 -12.29 -6.59
CA THR A 440 -18.14 -13.07 -7.83
C THR A 440 -19.44 -13.86 -7.94
N LEU A 441 -20.16 -13.66 -9.04
CA LEU A 441 -21.39 -14.38 -9.33
C LEU A 441 -21.22 -15.19 -10.61
N MET A 442 -21.75 -16.41 -10.59
CA MET A 442 -21.74 -17.33 -11.71
C MET A 442 -23.14 -17.89 -11.90
N LYS A 443 -23.63 -17.89 -13.14
CA LYS A 443 -24.95 -18.39 -13.50
C LYS A 443 -24.90 -19.13 -14.83
N ALA A 444 -25.63 -20.23 -14.91
CA ALA A 444 -25.85 -20.92 -16.17
C ALA A 444 -26.85 -20.12 -17.04
N VAL A 445 -26.53 -19.94 -18.32
CA VAL A 445 -27.34 -19.17 -19.29
C VAL A 445 -27.42 -19.93 -20.61
N ASN A 446 -28.26 -19.45 -21.53
CA ASN A 446 -28.48 -20.08 -22.84
C ASN A 446 -28.88 -21.56 -22.72
N ASN A 447 -29.95 -21.85 -21.96
CA ASN A 447 -30.43 -23.20 -21.65
C ASN A 447 -29.36 -24.06 -20.92
N ASP A 448 -28.72 -23.48 -19.91
CA ASP A 448 -27.68 -24.09 -19.09
C ASP A 448 -26.40 -24.53 -19.83
N MET A 449 -26.23 -24.09 -21.08
CA MET A 449 -25.09 -24.45 -21.91
C MET A 449 -23.87 -23.57 -21.65
N ASP A 450 -24.07 -22.30 -21.31
CA ASP A 450 -23.00 -21.33 -21.18
C ASP A 450 -22.92 -20.76 -19.75
N LEU A 451 -21.76 -20.24 -19.40
CA LEU A 451 -21.52 -19.64 -18.09
C LEU A 451 -21.51 -18.12 -18.19
N ASN A 452 -22.46 -17.45 -17.57
CA ASN A 452 -22.31 -16.04 -17.24
C ASN A 452 -21.50 -15.90 -15.95
N ILE A 453 -20.49 -15.04 -15.97
CA ILE A 453 -19.69 -14.66 -14.81
C ILE A 453 -19.68 -13.14 -14.67
N SER A 454 -19.79 -12.65 -13.44
CA SER A 454 -19.55 -11.25 -13.12
C SER A 454 -18.73 -11.08 -11.85
N CYS A 455 -17.96 -10.00 -11.82
CA CYS A 455 -17.26 -9.52 -10.62
C CYS A 455 -17.67 -8.08 -10.34
N THR A 456 -18.04 -7.78 -9.10
CA THR A 456 -18.34 -6.42 -8.64
C THR A 456 -17.37 -6.02 -7.54
N MET A 457 -16.60 -4.96 -7.79
CA MET A 457 -15.60 -4.42 -6.87
C MET A 457 -15.98 -2.98 -6.51
N PRO A 458 -16.61 -2.74 -5.35
CA PRO A 458 -17.20 -1.45 -5.04
C PRO A 458 -16.18 -0.40 -4.56
N CYS A 459 -14.92 -0.78 -4.29
CA CYS A 459 -13.98 0.14 -3.68
C CYS A 459 -12.53 0.05 -4.17
N ILE A 460 -12.31 0.04 -5.49
CA ILE A 460 -10.98 0.04 -6.09
C ILE A 460 -10.32 1.42 -5.95
N GLU A 461 -9.27 1.52 -5.14
CA GLU A 461 -8.51 2.74 -4.90
C GLU A 461 -7.28 2.81 -5.81
N VAL A 462 -7.41 3.52 -6.93
CA VAL A 462 -6.35 3.61 -7.94
C VAL A 462 -6.12 5.03 -8.43
N GLY A 463 -4.92 5.27 -8.93
CA GLY A 463 -4.55 6.48 -9.65
C GLY A 463 -3.46 6.22 -10.67
N THR A 464 -3.34 7.13 -11.63
CA THR A 464 -2.31 7.09 -12.68
C THR A 464 -1.36 8.29 -12.59
N ILE A 465 -1.48 9.08 -11.52
CA ILE A 465 -0.57 10.15 -11.10
C ILE A 465 -0.32 10.12 -9.59
N GLY A 466 0.89 10.51 -9.19
CA GLY A 466 1.32 10.60 -7.79
C GLY A 466 1.69 9.25 -7.16
N GLY A 467 2.27 9.29 -5.96
CA GLY A 467 2.74 8.08 -5.28
C GLY A 467 3.78 7.31 -6.10
N GLY A 468 3.71 5.98 -6.09
CA GLY A 468 4.64 5.11 -6.84
C GLY A 468 4.52 5.21 -8.36
N THR A 469 3.45 5.80 -8.90
CA THR A 469 3.26 5.97 -10.36
C THR A 469 4.27 6.92 -11.00
N ILE A 470 5.07 7.63 -10.21
CA ILE A 470 6.14 8.52 -10.71
C ILE A 470 7.44 7.75 -11.02
N LEU A 471 7.58 6.53 -10.51
CA LEU A 471 8.79 5.74 -10.65
C LEU A 471 8.89 5.16 -12.07
N PRO A 472 10.05 5.25 -12.75
CA PRO A 472 10.16 4.87 -14.16
C PRO A 472 9.70 3.45 -14.52
N PRO A 473 9.99 2.39 -13.73
CA PRO A 473 9.50 1.04 -14.05
C PRO A 473 7.97 0.94 -14.02
N GLN A 474 7.32 1.54 -13.01
CA GLN A 474 5.87 1.57 -12.86
C GLN A 474 5.21 2.46 -13.93
N GLN A 475 5.87 3.55 -14.33
CA GLN A 475 5.44 4.37 -15.46
C GLN A 475 5.40 3.57 -16.76
N ALA A 476 6.41 2.74 -17.01
CA ALA A 476 6.43 1.89 -18.20
C ALA A 476 5.24 0.90 -18.22
N MET A 477 4.82 0.39 -17.06
CA MET A 477 3.64 -0.48 -16.97
C MET A 477 2.33 0.29 -17.19
N LEU A 478 2.23 1.53 -16.73
CA LEU A 478 1.08 2.39 -17.01
C LEU A 478 1.03 2.84 -18.48
N ASP A 479 2.18 3.09 -19.10
CA ASP A 479 2.32 3.37 -20.54
C ASP A 479 1.91 2.14 -21.37
N PHE A 480 2.34 0.95 -20.94
CA PHE A 480 1.96 -0.32 -21.56
C PHE A 480 0.44 -0.55 -21.56
N LEU A 481 -0.25 -0.09 -20.51
CA LEU A 481 -1.71 -0.10 -20.41
C LEU A 481 -2.40 1.09 -21.10
N GLY A 482 -1.65 2.08 -21.59
CA GLY A 482 -2.18 3.29 -22.22
C GLY A 482 -2.87 4.27 -21.27
N VAL A 483 -2.59 4.19 -19.96
CA VAL A 483 -3.30 4.97 -18.92
C VAL A 483 -2.38 5.84 -18.08
N ARG A 484 -1.10 6.00 -18.45
CA ARG A 484 -0.17 6.83 -17.66
C ARG A 484 -0.60 8.29 -17.62
N GLY A 485 -0.47 8.90 -16.44
CA GLY A 485 -0.60 10.34 -16.30
C GLY A 485 -2.05 10.82 -16.24
N PRO A 486 -2.24 12.15 -16.17
CA PRO A 486 -3.57 12.74 -16.24
C PRO A 486 -4.11 12.58 -17.66
N HIS A 487 -5.41 12.28 -17.78
CA HIS A 487 -6.04 12.20 -19.09
C HIS A 487 -6.12 13.60 -19.72
N PRO A 488 -5.78 13.76 -21.01
CA PRO A 488 -5.57 15.09 -21.62
C PRO A 488 -6.84 15.95 -21.70
N THR A 489 -8.02 15.34 -21.84
CA THR A 489 -9.29 16.06 -22.10
C THR A 489 -10.40 15.72 -21.11
N GLU A 490 -10.30 14.60 -20.39
CA GLU A 490 -11.35 14.08 -19.53
C GLU A 490 -10.75 13.60 -18.19
N PRO A 491 -10.56 14.51 -17.22
CA PRO A 491 -9.93 14.18 -15.95
C PRO A 491 -10.56 12.96 -15.25
N GLY A 492 -9.71 12.02 -14.85
CA GLY A 492 -10.10 10.77 -14.19
C GLY A 492 -10.37 9.61 -15.14
N ALA A 493 -10.39 9.83 -16.46
CA ALA A 493 -10.65 8.76 -17.42
C ALA A 493 -9.55 7.68 -17.42
N ASN A 494 -8.28 8.05 -17.24
CA ASN A 494 -7.18 7.08 -17.14
C ASN A 494 -7.31 6.23 -15.87
N ALA A 495 -7.59 6.86 -14.72
CA ALA A 495 -7.81 6.12 -13.47
C ALA A 495 -9.07 5.22 -13.53
N ARG A 496 -10.15 5.68 -14.17
CA ARG A 496 -11.33 4.85 -14.42
C ARG A 496 -11.01 3.67 -15.34
N ARG A 497 -10.23 3.89 -16.41
CA ARG A 497 -9.80 2.81 -17.32
C ARG A 497 -8.94 1.77 -16.60
N LEU A 498 -8.00 2.20 -15.75
CA LEU A 498 -7.20 1.28 -14.93
C LEU A 498 -8.08 0.44 -14.00
N ALA A 499 -9.07 1.04 -13.33
CA ALA A 499 -10.01 0.30 -12.47
C ALA A 499 -10.83 -0.75 -13.25
N ARG A 500 -11.25 -0.44 -14.48
CA ARG A 500 -11.94 -1.38 -15.39
C ARG A 500 -11.05 -2.56 -15.76
N ILE A 501 -9.78 -2.27 -16.12
CA ILE A 501 -8.78 -3.30 -16.45
C ILE A 501 -8.57 -4.24 -15.25
N ILE A 502 -8.42 -3.68 -14.05
CA ILE A 502 -8.26 -4.46 -12.81
C ILE A 502 -9.46 -5.37 -12.56
N CYS A 503 -10.69 -4.85 -12.65
CA CYS A 503 -11.89 -5.65 -12.40
C CYS A 503 -12.06 -6.79 -13.41
N ALA A 504 -11.79 -6.54 -14.69
CA ALA A 504 -11.79 -7.57 -15.73
C ALA A 504 -10.67 -8.61 -15.53
N ALA A 505 -9.48 -8.18 -15.11
CA ALA A 505 -8.37 -9.08 -14.78
C ALA A 505 -8.71 -9.97 -13.57
N VAL A 506 -9.35 -9.40 -12.53
CA VAL A 506 -9.85 -10.14 -11.37
C VAL A 506 -10.84 -11.20 -11.84
N MET A 507 -11.81 -10.85 -12.69
CA MET A 507 -12.77 -11.81 -13.25
C MET A 507 -12.09 -12.95 -14.02
N ALA A 508 -11.05 -12.67 -14.79
CA ALA A 508 -10.25 -13.70 -15.45
C ALA A 508 -9.55 -14.63 -14.45
N GLY A 509 -8.95 -14.06 -13.41
CA GLY A 509 -8.37 -14.82 -12.31
C GLY A 509 -9.40 -15.70 -11.61
N GLU A 510 -10.55 -15.15 -11.24
CA GLU A 510 -11.64 -15.83 -10.55
C GLU A 510 -12.12 -17.05 -11.36
N LEU A 511 -12.42 -16.85 -12.65
CA LEU A 511 -12.85 -17.91 -13.57
C LEU A 511 -11.86 -19.07 -13.58
N SER A 512 -10.57 -18.76 -13.72
CA SER A 512 -9.53 -19.79 -13.80
C SER A 512 -9.35 -20.52 -12.47
N LEU A 513 -9.30 -19.82 -11.34
CA LEU A 513 -9.10 -20.47 -10.03
C LEU A 513 -10.31 -21.33 -9.63
N CYS A 514 -11.53 -20.79 -9.78
CA CYS A 514 -12.76 -21.54 -9.51
C CYS A 514 -12.82 -22.82 -10.36
N ALA A 515 -12.42 -22.75 -11.64
CA ALA A 515 -12.38 -23.94 -12.49
C ALA A 515 -11.32 -24.96 -12.04
N ALA A 516 -10.13 -24.50 -11.62
CA ALA A 516 -9.10 -25.39 -11.10
C ALA A 516 -9.55 -26.10 -9.80
N LEU A 517 -10.31 -25.41 -8.95
CA LEU A 517 -10.91 -25.98 -7.74
C LEU A 517 -12.03 -26.98 -8.09
N ALA A 518 -12.93 -26.62 -9.00
CA ALA A 518 -14.05 -27.47 -9.41
C ALA A 518 -13.57 -28.78 -10.06
N ALA A 519 -12.42 -28.74 -10.74
CA ALA A 519 -11.78 -29.91 -11.34
C ALA A 519 -10.83 -30.68 -10.40
N GLY A 520 -10.58 -30.20 -9.17
CA GLY A 520 -9.62 -30.81 -8.25
C GLY A 520 -8.14 -30.68 -8.68
N HIS A 521 -7.81 -29.69 -9.51
CA HIS A 521 -6.49 -29.51 -10.11
C HIS A 521 -5.54 -28.58 -9.34
N LEU A 522 -6.01 -27.90 -8.29
CA LEU A 522 -5.24 -26.86 -7.60
C LEU A 522 -3.87 -27.35 -7.09
N VAL A 523 -3.85 -28.46 -6.35
CA VAL A 523 -2.62 -29.00 -5.74
C VAL A 523 -1.59 -29.40 -6.80
N LYS A 524 -2.03 -30.04 -7.89
CA LYS A 524 -1.15 -30.47 -8.98
C LYS A 524 -0.49 -29.27 -9.67
N ALA A 525 -1.25 -28.20 -9.92
CA ALA A 525 -0.73 -26.99 -10.55
C ALA A 525 0.30 -26.28 -9.65
N HIS A 526 0.01 -26.12 -8.35
CA HIS A 526 0.96 -25.51 -7.41
C HIS A 526 2.24 -26.34 -7.27
N MET A 527 2.16 -27.68 -7.24
CA MET A 527 3.37 -28.52 -7.17
C MET A 527 4.23 -28.44 -8.43
N ALA A 528 3.64 -28.24 -9.61
CA ALA A 528 4.39 -28.14 -10.86
C ALA A 528 5.11 -26.80 -11.05
N HIS A 529 4.54 -25.69 -10.56
CA HIS A 529 5.04 -24.35 -10.88
C HIS A 529 5.42 -23.48 -9.68
N ASN A 530 4.97 -23.82 -8.47
CA ASN A 530 5.26 -23.05 -7.26
C ASN A 530 6.30 -23.74 -6.36
N ARG A 531 6.72 -24.96 -6.71
CA ARG A 531 7.76 -25.72 -5.98
C ARG A 531 8.76 -26.26 -7.00
N ASN A 532 9.96 -25.70 -7.04
CA ASN A 532 11.02 -26.22 -7.89
C ASN A 532 11.40 -27.63 -7.38
N THR A 533 11.19 -28.67 -8.19
CA THR A 533 11.57 -30.06 -7.88
C THR A 533 13.10 -30.26 -7.78
N THR A 534 13.88 -29.22 -8.03
CA THR A 534 15.35 -29.17 -7.95
C THR A 534 15.89 -28.53 -6.66
N SER A 535 15.07 -28.35 -5.63
CA SER A 535 15.51 -27.86 -4.32
C SER A 535 16.07 -28.99 -3.43
N SER A 536 17.02 -29.78 -3.93
CA SER A 536 17.89 -30.56 -3.05
C SER A 536 18.82 -29.59 -2.33
N ALA A 537 18.78 -29.62 -1.00
CA ALA A 537 19.48 -28.75 -0.07
C ALA A 537 20.84 -28.24 -0.57
N ALA A 538 21.03 -26.91 -0.57
CA ALA A 538 22.36 -26.33 -0.61
C ALA A 538 23.13 -26.81 0.65
N PRO A 539 24.37 -27.32 0.54
CA PRO A 539 25.14 -27.71 1.71
C PRO A 539 25.40 -26.47 2.57
N VAL A 540 24.96 -26.50 3.82
CA VAL A 540 25.41 -25.55 4.84
C VAL A 540 26.94 -25.70 4.98
N PRO A 541 27.76 -24.64 4.87
CA PRO A 541 29.17 -24.74 5.18
C PRO A 541 29.30 -25.02 6.68
N VAL A 542 29.74 -26.21 7.05
CA VAL A 542 30.07 -26.55 8.44
C VAL A 542 31.34 -25.78 8.80
N ILE A 543 31.21 -24.81 9.70
CA ILE A 543 32.36 -24.19 10.38
C ILE A 543 32.97 -25.26 11.27
N ALA A 544 34.17 -25.72 10.94
CA ALA A 544 34.90 -26.69 11.73
C ALA A 544 35.33 -26.06 13.07
N SER A 545 34.61 -26.38 14.15
CA SER A 545 35.09 -26.19 15.52
C SER A 545 35.84 -27.44 15.96
N VAL A 546 37.13 -27.27 16.24
CA VAL A 546 38.02 -28.28 16.83
C VAL A 546 37.55 -28.61 18.24
N VAL A 547 37.08 -29.84 18.49
CA VAL A 547 37.05 -30.44 19.83
C VAL A 547 37.36 -31.95 19.72
N GLN A 548 38.22 -32.42 20.64
CA GLN A 548 38.83 -33.74 20.73
C GLN A 548 37.85 -34.90 20.97
N ALA A 549 38.35 -36.08 20.59
CA ALA A 549 37.71 -37.39 20.51
C ALA A 549 37.26 -38.02 21.84
N SER A 550 36.19 -38.82 21.76
CA SER A 550 36.12 -40.15 22.40
C SER A 550 34.94 -41.00 21.90
N THR A 551 35.25 -42.25 21.53
CA THR A 551 34.43 -43.49 21.43
C THR A 551 33.60 -43.82 20.17
N PRO A 552 33.56 -45.11 19.71
CA PRO A 552 33.12 -45.51 18.37
C PRO A 552 31.66 -46.04 18.30
N PRO A 553 31.08 -46.14 17.09
CA PRO A 553 29.64 -46.32 16.89
C PRO A 553 29.18 -47.78 16.81
N ALA A 554 27.93 -48.03 17.22
CA ALA A 554 27.19 -49.26 16.96
C ALA A 554 26.42 -49.17 15.63
N THR A 555 26.43 -50.27 14.89
CA THR A 555 25.87 -50.50 13.55
C THR A 555 24.34 -50.38 13.48
N PRO A 556 23.74 -49.88 12.38
CA PRO A 556 22.29 -49.86 12.19
C PRO A 556 21.78 -51.15 11.54
N VAL A 557 20.63 -51.63 12.00
CA VAL A 557 19.87 -52.77 11.44
C VAL A 557 18.77 -52.24 10.51
N GLU A 558 18.71 -52.80 9.31
CA GLU A 558 17.65 -52.61 8.30
C GLU A 558 16.30 -53.20 8.74
N SER A 559 15.20 -52.49 8.42
CA SER A 559 13.87 -53.09 8.18
C SER A 559 13.04 -52.04 7.41
N GLN A 560 12.89 -52.20 6.09
CA GLN A 560 11.78 -52.84 5.38
C GLN A 560 10.38 -52.31 5.76
N ASP A 561 9.82 -51.49 4.87
CA ASP A 561 8.40 -51.14 4.80
C ASP A 561 7.53 -52.37 4.51
N PRO A 562 6.29 -52.42 5.04
CA PRO A 562 5.18 -52.76 4.16
C PRO A 562 3.89 -51.94 4.36
N ILE A 563 3.43 -51.37 3.25
CA ILE A 563 2.10 -51.42 2.58
C ILE A 563 0.80 -51.35 3.44
N PRO A 564 -0.23 -50.58 3.00
CA PRO A 564 -1.35 -50.11 3.81
C PRO A 564 -2.63 -50.98 3.72
N GLY A 565 -3.45 -50.88 4.77
CA GLY A 565 -4.90 -51.13 4.71
C GLY A 565 -5.48 -51.86 5.92
N SER A 566 -6.36 -51.20 6.67
CA SER A 566 -7.74 -51.66 6.94
C SER A 566 -8.41 -50.76 7.99
N CYS A 567 -9.63 -50.35 7.66
CA CYS A 567 -10.62 -49.74 8.55
C CYS A 567 -10.80 -50.53 9.86
N ILE A 568 -11.10 -49.83 10.96
CA ILE A 568 -12.26 -50.09 11.86
C ILE A 568 -12.29 -49.03 12.98
N LYS A 569 -13.47 -48.39 13.08
CA LYS A 569 -14.18 -47.82 14.24
C LYS A 569 -13.39 -47.48 15.52
N SER A 570 -13.48 -46.22 15.95
CA SER A 570 -14.24 -45.83 17.14
C SER A 570 -14.71 -44.38 16.99
#